data_AF-A0A432R0T9-F1
#
_entry.id   AF-A0A432R0T9-F1
#
_cell.length_a   1.000
_cell.length_b   1.000
_cell.length_c   1.000
_cell.angle_alpha   90.00
_cell.angle_beta   90.00
_cell.angle_gamma   90.00
#
_symmetry.space_group_name_H-M   'P 1'
#
loop_
_entity.id
_entity.type
_entity.pdbx_description
1 polymer ?
#
loop_
_entity_poly.entity_id
_entity_poly.type
_entity_poly.pdbx_seq_one_letter_code
_entity_poly.pdbx_strand_id
1 'polypeptide(L)'
;MRYYLLSITMFIFLNGCSVGHKDFVDIENSFVGKKTSLIKPFKFENSGQFIRGDFEIAGYGITHVTKDKDGNLIVHWYVSEILPNAPKKEWIGKCLLYEIVDPKTHIIKSWGYDEGGNPLSCRTWQ
;
A
#
# COMPACT_ATOMS: atom_id res chain seq x y z
N MET A 1 -50.92 16.61 3.24
CA MET A 1 -49.58 16.52 2.62
C MET A 1 -48.54 16.67 3.71
N ARG A 2 -48.15 15.57 4.34
CA ARG A 2 -47.42 15.57 5.63
C ARG A 2 -46.32 14.51 5.62
N TYR A 3 -45.45 14.52 4.60
CA TYR A 3 -44.27 13.66 4.53
C TYR A 3 -43.17 14.33 3.68
N TYR A 4 -42.55 15.38 4.20
CA TYR A 4 -41.32 15.98 3.63
C TYR A 4 -40.24 16.12 4.71
N LEU A 5 -40.08 15.11 5.56
CA LEU A 5 -39.13 15.12 6.68
C LEU A 5 -38.38 13.79 6.81
N LEU A 6 -38.03 13.16 5.69
CA LEU A 6 -37.30 11.88 5.68
C LEU A 6 -36.39 11.75 4.46
N SER A 7 -35.59 12.78 4.20
CA SER A 7 -34.51 12.74 3.20
C SER A 7 -33.32 13.60 3.62
N ILE A 8 -32.79 13.32 4.82
CA ILE A 8 -31.37 13.57 5.11
C ILE A 8 -30.75 12.19 5.32
N THR A 9 -30.69 11.49 4.20
CA THR A 9 -29.96 10.26 3.97
C THR A 9 -28.48 10.55 4.17
N MET A 10 -27.90 9.92 5.20
CA MET A 10 -26.66 9.15 5.06
C MET A 10 -25.47 9.88 4.40
N PHE A 11 -25.10 11.05 4.92
CA PHE A 11 -23.76 11.63 4.79
C PHE A 11 -23.25 11.74 6.23
N ILE A 12 -22.33 10.91 6.75
CA ILE A 12 -20.90 10.82 6.44
C ILE A 12 -20.37 9.56 7.15
N PHE A 13 -20.10 8.48 6.41
CA PHE A 13 -19.20 7.39 6.84
C PHE A 13 -18.04 7.23 5.85
N LEU A 14 -17.55 8.36 5.30
CA LEU A 14 -16.36 8.40 4.44
C LEU A 14 -15.10 8.81 5.21
N ASN A 15 -15.06 8.57 6.53
CA ASN A 15 -13.76 8.43 7.19
C ASN A 15 -13.23 7.07 6.76
N GLY A 16 -12.45 7.07 5.67
CA GLY A 16 -11.78 5.89 5.16
C GLY A 16 -11.15 5.15 6.33
N CYS A 17 -11.64 3.94 6.59
CA CYS A 17 -10.90 3.01 7.42
C CYS A 17 -9.53 2.92 6.75
N SER A 18 -8.49 3.44 7.40
CA SER A 18 -7.13 3.13 7.03
C SER A 18 -6.98 1.62 7.20
N VAL A 19 -7.24 0.89 6.12
CA VAL A 19 -7.06 -0.56 6.10
C VAL A 19 -5.55 -0.77 6.16
N GLY A 20 -5.05 -1.53 7.14
CA GLY A 20 -3.63 -1.82 7.29
C GLY A 20 -3.06 -1.43 8.65
N HIS A 21 -1.85 -1.91 8.91
CA HIS A 21 -1.20 -1.77 10.22
C HIS A 21 -0.62 -0.37 10.42
N LYS A 22 -0.91 0.25 11.58
CA LYS A 22 -0.55 1.65 11.87
C LYS A 22 0.95 1.94 11.71
N ASP A 23 1.80 1.04 12.18
CA ASP A 23 3.26 1.16 12.07
C ASP A 23 3.73 1.27 10.61
N PHE A 24 3.15 0.46 9.72
CA PHE A 24 3.45 0.50 8.29
C PHE A 24 2.91 1.78 7.65
N VAL A 25 1.65 2.13 7.96
CA VAL A 25 1.00 3.37 7.47
C VAL A 25 1.79 4.62 7.86
N ASP A 26 2.28 4.69 9.10
CA ASP A 26 3.06 5.82 9.60
C ASP A 26 4.40 5.96 8.84
N ILE A 27 5.04 4.84 8.46
CA ILE A 27 6.26 4.83 7.63
C ILE A 27 5.98 5.34 6.24
N GLU A 28 4.96 4.82 5.55
CA GLU A 28 4.63 5.23 4.18
C GLU A 28 4.19 6.70 4.13
N ASN A 29 3.41 7.15 5.11
CA ASN A 29 3.07 8.57 5.27
C ASN A 29 4.31 9.45 5.44
N SER A 30 5.39 8.93 6.03
CA SER A 30 6.64 9.68 6.19
C SER A 30 7.38 9.90 4.87
N PHE A 31 7.06 9.14 3.81
CA PHE A 31 7.66 9.31 2.47
C PHE A 31 6.90 10.32 1.60
N VAL A 32 5.62 10.59 1.88
CA VAL A 32 4.85 11.60 1.16
C VAL A 32 5.53 12.97 1.26
N GLY A 33 5.67 13.64 0.11
CA GLY A 33 6.37 14.91 -0.03
C GLY A 33 7.89 14.80 -0.18
N LYS A 34 8.47 13.60 -0.06
CA LYS A 34 9.91 13.38 -0.30
C LYS A 34 10.18 13.02 -1.76
N LYS A 35 11.41 13.27 -2.20
CA LYS A 35 11.90 12.89 -3.53
C LYS A 35 12.32 11.43 -3.55
N THR A 36 11.84 10.66 -4.52
CA THR A 36 12.28 9.28 -4.78
C THR A 36 13.17 9.22 -6.02
N SER A 37 14.19 8.35 -5.98
CA SER A 37 14.99 7.98 -7.16
C SER A 37 14.48 6.69 -7.81
N LEU A 38 13.53 6.00 -7.18
CA LEU A 38 13.08 4.67 -7.52
C LEU A 38 11.81 4.76 -8.38
N ILE A 39 12.01 5.01 -9.68
CA ILE A 39 10.93 5.15 -10.68
C ILE A 39 11.08 4.16 -11.84
N LYS A 40 11.87 3.10 -11.63
CA LYS A 40 12.09 2.03 -12.61
C LYS A 40 11.96 0.69 -11.90
N PRO A 41 11.43 -0.35 -12.56
CA PRO A 41 11.36 -1.69 -11.99
C PRO A 41 12.72 -2.16 -11.50
N PHE A 42 12.76 -2.62 -10.25
CA PHE A 42 13.93 -3.25 -9.66
C PHE A 42 13.49 -4.21 -8.56
N LYS A 43 14.31 -5.22 -8.31
CA LYS A 43 14.15 -6.18 -7.21
C LYS A 43 15.49 -6.31 -6.53
N PHE A 44 15.56 -6.23 -5.20
CA PHE A 44 16.81 -6.52 -4.50
C PHE A 44 17.22 -7.98 -4.74
N GLU A 45 18.51 -8.25 -4.93
CA GLU A 45 19.03 -9.59 -5.26
C GLU A 45 18.62 -10.67 -4.24
N ASN A 46 18.44 -10.26 -2.99
CA ASN A 46 18.04 -11.10 -1.87
C ASN A 46 16.51 -11.16 -1.62
N SER A 47 15.70 -10.59 -2.52
CA SER A 47 14.24 -10.60 -2.37
C SER A 47 13.68 -12.02 -2.46
N GLY A 48 12.93 -12.42 -1.44
CA GLY A 48 12.39 -13.77 -1.26
C GLY A 48 13.36 -14.74 -0.59
N GLN A 49 14.62 -14.34 -0.33
CA GLN A 49 15.61 -15.16 0.36
C GLN A 49 15.54 -15.00 1.88
N PHE A 50 15.02 -13.88 2.37
CA PHE A 50 14.76 -13.67 3.78
C PHE A 50 13.36 -14.14 4.14
N ILE A 51 13.31 -15.29 4.80
CA ILE A 51 12.10 -15.75 5.47
C ILE A 51 12.22 -15.35 6.94
N ARG A 52 11.33 -14.47 7.42
CA ARG A 52 11.27 -14.09 8.83
C ARG A 52 10.20 -14.95 9.50
N GLY A 53 10.63 -15.77 10.47
CA GLY A 53 9.83 -16.91 10.88
C GLY A 53 9.71 -17.94 9.75
N ASP A 54 8.79 -18.88 9.87
CA ASP A 54 8.43 -19.82 8.81
C ASP A 54 7.27 -19.28 7.94
N PHE A 55 6.80 -18.05 8.18
CA PHE A 55 5.53 -17.55 7.64
C PHE A 55 5.59 -16.23 6.86
N GLU A 56 6.74 -15.58 6.69
CA GLU A 56 6.88 -14.38 5.85
C GLU A 56 7.93 -14.56 4.76
N ILE A 57 7.59 -14.25 3.52
CA ILE A 57 8.53 -14.11 2.41
C ILE A 57 8.77 -12.61 2.16
N ALA A 58 9.88 -12.07 2.66
CA ALA A 58 10.22 -10.66 2.47
C ALA A 58 10.88 -10.44 1.10
N GLY A 59 10.51 -9.37 0.39
CA GLY A 59 11.17 -9.01 -0.86
C GLY A 59 10.67 -7.67 -1.38
N TYR A 60 11.35 -6.58 -1.02
CA TYR A 60 10.96 -5.25 -1.45
C TYR A 60 11.37 -4.98 -2.91
N GLY A 61 10.47 -4.49 -3.75
CA GLY A 61 10.81 -4.14 -5.12
C GLY A 61 9.69 -3.52 -5.93
N ILE A 62 10.07 -2.71 -6.92
CA ILE A 62 9.16 -2.15 -7.91
C ILE A 62 8.84 -3.23 -8.94
N THR A 63 7.57 -3.63 -9.00
CA THR A 63 7.09 -4.63 -9.95
C THR A 63 6.92 -4.03 -11.33
N HIS A 64 6.31 -2.84 -11.42
CA HIS A 64 6.09 -2.11 -12.67
C HIS A 64 5.77 -0.64 -12.39
N VAL A 65 5.79 0.18 -13.45
CA VAL A 65 5.45 1.60 -13.38
C VAL A 65 4.44 1.91 -14.48
N THR A 66 3.32 2.52 -14.11
CA THR A 66 2.28 2.97 -15.04
C THR A 66 2.10 4.49 -14.94
N LYS A 67 1.12 5.05 -15.66
CA LYS A 67 0.77 6.48 -15.57
C LYS A 67 -0.72 6.64 -15.33
N ASP A 68 -1.08 7.59 -14.48
CA ASP A 68 -2.46 8.01 -14.33
C ASP A 68 -2.91 8.93 -15.47
N LYS A 69 -4.20 9.27 -15.47
CA LYS A 69 -4.82 10.20 -16.44
C LYS A 69 -4.22 11.62 -16.42
N ASP A 70 -3.62 12.02 -15.31
CA ASP A 70 -3.03 13.34 -15.10
C ASP A 70 -1.52 13.35 -15.46
N GLY A 71 -1.00 12.21 -15.92
CA GLY A 71 0.38 12.02 -16.33
C GLY A 71 1.35 11.77 -15.16
N ASN A 72 0.86 11.58 -13.93
CA ASN A 72 1.71 11.16 -12.81
C ASN A 72 2.17 9.72 -13.02
N LEU A 73 3.35 9.39 -12.50
CA LEU A 73 3.82 8.01 -12.46
C LEU A 73 3.09 7.28 -11.32
N ILE A 74 2.61 6.07 -11.58
CA ILE A 74 2.16 5.15 -10.54
C ILE A 74 3.24 4.07 -10.44
N VAL A 75 3.96 4.05 -9.32
CA VAL A 75 5.03 3.09 -9.05
C VAL A 75 4.45 1.96 -8.20
N HIS A 76 4.42 0.74 -8.72
CA HIS A 76 3.82 -0.42 -8.06
C HIS A 76 4.88 -1.26 -7.36
N TRP A 77 4.62 -1.63 -6.12
CA TRP A 77 5.58 -2.25 -5.22
C TRP A 77 5.05 -3.57 -4.66
N TYR A 78 5.95 -4.55 -4.58
CA TYR A 78 5.79 -5.74 -3.75
C TYR A 78 6.73 -5.59 -2.55
N VAL A 79 6.23 -5.83 -1.34
CA VAL A 79 6.99 -5.68 -0.08
C VAL A 79 7.29 -7.05 0.51
N SER A 80 6.25 -7.85 0.72
CA SER A 80 6.34 -9.18 1.31
C SER A 80 5.06 -9.98 1.08
N GLU A 81 5.10 -11.27 1.42
CA GLU A 81 3.94 -12.16 1.44
C GLU A 81 3.90 -12.93 2.76
N ILE A 82 2.73 -12.96 3.39
CA ILE A 82 2.48 -13.68 4.62
C ILE A 82 1.76 -14.99 4.32
N LEU A 83 2.40 -16.08 4.71
CA LEU A 83 2.01 -17.44 4.41
C LEU A 83 0.94 -17.97 5.37
N PRO A 84 0.21 -19.05 4.99
CA PRO A 84 -0.91 -19.56 5.78
C PRO A 84 -0.59 -20.04 7.20
N ASN A 85 0.67 -20.35 7.49
CA ASN A 85 1.15 -20.73 8.82
C ASN A 85 1.39 -19.53 9.77
N ALA A 86 1.08 -18.30 9.33
CA ALA A 86 1.12 -17.14 10.20
C ALA A 86 0.21 -17.28 11.44
N PRO A 87 0.60 -16.69 12.59
CA PRO A 87 -0.13 -16.84 13.85
C PRO A 87 -1.49 -16.13 13.85
N LYS A 88 -1.70 -15.13 12.98
CA LYS A 88 -3.02 -14.53 12.74
C LYS A 88 -3.42 -14.67 11.29
N LYS A 89 -4.62 -15.20 11.06
CA LYS A 89 -5.14 -15.47 9.72
C LYS A 89 -5.46 -14.21 8.93
N GLU A 90 -5.81 -13.12 9.61
CA GLU A 90 -6.05 -11.81 8.98
C GLU A 90 -4.80 -11.24 8.29
N TRP A 91 -3.60 -11.70 8.64
CA TRP A 91 -2.34 -11.23 8.04
C TRP A 91 -2.02 -11.92 6.72
N ILE A 92 -2.66 -13.04 6.41
CA ILE A 92 -2.30 -13.86 5.25
C ILE A 92 -2.56 -13.10 3.95
N GLY A 93 -1.58 -13.09 3.05
CA GLY A 93 -1.67 -12.40 1.77
C GLY A 93 -0.43 -11.59 1.45
N LYS A 94 -0.49 -10.86 0.33
CA LYS A 94 0.62 -10.05 -0.17
C LYS A 94 0.51 -8.62 0.35
N CYS A 95 1.63 -8.06 0.79
CA CYS A 95 1.76 -6.63 0.94
C CYS A 95 2.13 -6.01 -0.41
N LEU A 96 1.12 -5.41 -1.07
CA LEU A 96 1.24 -4.69 -2.32
C LEU A 96 0.83 -3.23 -2.12
N LEU A 97 1.62 -2.32 -2.67
CA LEU A 97 1.35 -0.89 -2.57
C LEU A 97 1.70 -0.17 -3.86
N TYR A 98 1.17 1.03 -4.03
CA TYR A 98 1.55 1.93 -5.10
C TYR A 98 1.85 3.32 -4.56
N GLU A 99 2.75 4.03 -5.23
CA GLU A 99 3.04 5.44 -5.00
C GLU A 99 2.65 6.26 -6.23
N ILE A 100 2.03 7.42 -6.03
CA ILE A 100 1.80 8.41 -7.08
C ILE A 100 2.93 9.42 -7.02
N VAL A 101 3.72 9.51 -8.10
CA VAL A 101 4.93 10.31 -8.17
C VAL A 101 4.83 11.35 -9.27
N ASP A 102 5.17 12.60 -8.94
CA ASP A 102 5.29 13.67 -9.94
C ASP A 102 6.46 13.37 -10.91
N PRO A 103 6.21 13.30 -12.23
CA PRO A 103 7.20 12.84 -13.19
C PRO A 103 8.35 13.83 -13.44
N LYS A 104 8.20 15.10 -13.03
CA LYS A 104 9.20 16.16 -13.24
C LYS A 104 10.11 16.31 -12.03
N THR A 105 9.50 16.32 -10.85
CA THR A 105 10.19 16.57 -9.57
C THR A 105 10.60 15.28 -8.87
N HIS A 106 9.97 14.16 -9.23
CA HIS A 106 10.04 12.85 -8.57
C HIS A 106 9.61 12.90 -7.10
N ILE A 107 8.70 13.80 -6.75
CA ILE A 107 8.13 13.90 -5.42
C ILE A 107 6.96 12.91 -5.30
N ILE A 108 6.94 12.12 -4.23
CA ILE A 108 5.82 11.24 -3.88
C ILE A 108 4.66 12.12 -3.41
N LYS A 109 3.55 12.10 -4.16
CA LYS A 109 2.35 12.89 -3.88
C LYS A 109 1.40 12.17 -2.92
N SER A 110 1.30 10.86 -3.06
CA SER A 110 0.47 9.98 -2.23
C SER A 110 0.86 8.52 -2.45
N TRP A 111 0.30 7.63 -1.64
CA TRP A 111 0.45 6.19 -1.77
C TRP A 111 -0.89 5.49 -1.46
N GLY A 112 -0.97 4.19 -1.77
CA GLY A 112 -2.11 3.35 -1.42
C GLY A 112 -1.78 1.86 -1.55
N TYR A 113 -2.75 1.01 -1.22
CA TYR A 113 -2.62 -0.44 -1.40
C TYR A 113 -3.03 -0.86 -2.80
N ASP A 114 -2.24 -1.75 -3.39
CA ASP A 114 -2.51 -2.24 -4.74
C ASP A 114 -3.57 -3.35 -4.76
N GLU A 115 -4.17 -3.55 -5.93
CA GLU A 115 -5.16 -4.62 -6.12
C GLU A 115 -4.52 -6.00 -5.88
N GLY A 116 -5.28 -6.90 -5.27
CA GLY A 116 -4.79 -8.23 -4.88
C GLY A 116 -3.87 -8.23 -3.66
N GLY A 117 -3.59 -7.07 -3.08
CA GLY A 117 -2.91 -6.94 -1.79
C GLY A 117 -3.85 -7.13 -0.61
N ASN A 118 -3.31 -7.60 0.52
CA ASN A 118 -3.96 -7.53 1.81
C ASN A 118 -3.24 -6.46 2.65
N PRO A 119 -3.88 -5.32 2.96
CA PRO A 119 -3.26 -4.26 3.75
C PRO A 119 -2.82 -4.72 5.15
N LEU A 120 -3.45 -5.74 5.73
CA LEU A 120 -3.05 -6.31 7.01
C LEU A 120 -1.78 -7.18 6.92
N SER A 121 -1.37 -7.56 5.71
CA SER A 121 -0.07 -8.20 5.46
C SER A 121 1.09 -7.19 5.49
N CYS A 122 0.81 -5.90 5.26
CA CYS A 122 1.82 -4.84 5.28
C CYS A 122 2.13 -4.42 6.71
N ARG A 123 3.28 -4.86 7.24
CA ARG A 123 3.66 -4.67 8.65
C ARG A 123 5.14 -4.44 8.79
N THR A 124 5.54 -3.72 9.83
CA THR A 124 6.91 -3.76 10.33
C THR A 124 6.99 -4.78 11.45
N TRP A 125 7.69 -5.88 11.18
CA TRP A 125 7.95 -6.90 12.18
C TRP A 125 9.10 -6.41 13.05
N GLN A 126 8.76 -5.70 14.12
CA GLN A 126 9.68 -5.39 15.22
C GLN A 126 9.76 -6.58 16.17
#